data_AF-A0A2X4USI8-F1
#
_entry.id   AF-A0A2X4USI8-F1
#
_cell.length_a   1.000
_cell.length_b   1.000
_cell.length_c   1.000
_cell.angle_alpha   90.00
_cell.angle_beta   90.00
_cell.angle_gamma   90.00
#
_symmetry.space_group_name_H-M   'P 1'
#
loop_
_entity.id
_entity.type
_entity.pdbx_description
1 polymer ?
#
loop_
_entity_poly.entity_id
_entity_poly.type
_entity_poly.pdbx_seq_one_letter_code
_entity_poly.pdbx_strand_id
1 'polypeptide(L)'
;MSNHVALLLKLFALFFFTLMMLIPISMILNLIDSRNDYRQSVISRIQDGTSGQQTVIGPIIAIPYTLYQKEKDDKGVTKTVSIDRTHYVLPSKLSVDGHVNVEPRKVGIYQAQVYQSELAFKGVFMPLKAANNSSISYGVPYAIVALSDSRGITRVPEIQMDKKSLLFEAGTNSSKFSQGIHAMLPEGILNGSEPIGFEFTLALQGSGHLAVMPVGETSTLSLNGNWPHPNFLGSSCQSRGK
;
A
#
# COMPACT_ATOMS: atom_id res chain seq x y z
N MET A 1 39.92 18.87 -61.35
CA MET A 1 40.07 17.81 -60.31
C MET A 1 40.48 18.35 -58.92
N SER A 2 41.07 19.55 -58.78
CA SER A 2 41.50 20.11 -57.48
C SER A 2 40.36 20.44 -56.48
N ASN A 3 39.23 21.00 -56.95
CA ASN A 3 38.16 21.48 -56.05
C ASN A 3 37.38 20.36 -55.32
N HIS A 4 37.27 19.16 -55.90
CA HIS A 4 36.59 18.03 -55.26
C HIS A 4 37.37 17.47 -54.07
N VAL A 5 38.71 17.47 -54.17
CA VAL A 5 39.60 17.03 -53.09
C VAL A 5 39.51 18.00 -51.91
N ALA A 6 39.50 19.30 -52.17
CA ALA A 6 39.34 20.32 -51.13
C ALA A 6 37.96 20.25 -50.43
N LEU A 7 36.89 19.93 -51.17
CA LEU A 7 35.56 19.71 -50.61
C LEU A 7 35.51 18.46 -49.72
N LEU A 8 36.07 17.34 -50.17
CA LEU A 8 36.15 16.10 -49.39
C LEU A 8 36.93 16.30 -48.08
N LEU A 9 38.04 17.05 -48.13
CA LEU A 9 38.86 17.32 -46.94
C LEU A 9 38.13 18.20 -45.92
N LYS A 10 37.36 19.20 -46.37
CA LYS A 10 36.50 20.02 -45.50
C LYS A 10 35.39 19.19 -44.86
N LEU A 11 34.79 18.27 -45.61
CA LEU A 11 33.71 17.40 -45.12
C LEU A 11 34.23 16.38 -44.09
N PHE A 12 35.42 15.83 -44.33
CA PHE A 12 36.11 14.96 -43.37
C PHE A 12 36.46 15.69 -42.08
N ALA A 13 37.01 16.91 -42.17
CA ALA A 13 37.32 17.72 -41.01
C ALA A 13 36.07 18.03 -40.17
N LEU A 14 34.96 18.39 -40.81
CA LEU A 14 33.68 18.63 -40.13
C LEU A 14 33.17 17.37 -39.41
N PHE A 15 33.20 16.22 -40.08
CA PHE A 15 32.81 14.94 -39.49
C PHE A 15 33.70 14.57 -38.29
N PHE A 16 35.02 14.75 -38.42
CA PHE A 16 35.99 14.51 -37.36
C PHE A 16 35.73 15.40 -36.14
N PHE A 17 35.54 16.71 -36.34
CA PHE A 17 35.22 17.63 -35.23
C PHE A 17 33.88 17.31 -34.57
N THR A 18 32.89 16.87 -35.35
CA THR A 18 31.59 16.42 -34.82
C THR A 18 31.79 15.19 -33.93
N LEU A 19 32.51 14.18 -34.41
CA LEU A 19 32.79 12.96 -33.66
C LEU A 19 33.62 13.23 -32.40
N MET A 20 34.58 14.15 -32.49
CA MET A 20 35.39 14.59 -31.35
C MET A 20 34.56 15.29 -30.28
N MET A 21 33.52 16.05 -30.69
CA MET A 21 32.57 16.67 -29.76
C MET A 21 31.57 15.69 -29.13
N LEU A 22 31.35 14.50 -29.71
CA LEU A 22 30.51 13.48 -29.06
C LEU A 22 31.14 12.93 -27.77
N ILE A 23 32.47 12.88 -27.69
CA ILE A 23 33.20 12.38 -26.51
C ILE A 23 32.91 13.21 -25.25
N PRO A 24 33.12 14.55 -25.22
CA PRO A 24 32.82 15.34 -24.04
C PRO A 24 31.32 15.38 -23.72
N ILE A 25 30.44 15.33 -24.73
CA ILE A 25 28.99 15.28 -24.51
C ILE A 25 28.61 13.98 -23.79
N SER A 26 29.13 12.82 -24.21
CA SER A 26 28.82 11.55 -23.55
C SER A 26 29.37 11.49 -22.12
N MET A 27 30.55 12.07 -21.86
CA MET A 27 31.11 12.16 -20.51
C MET A 27 30.23 13.00 -19.57
N ILE A 28 29.69 14.12 -20.06
CA ILE A 28 28.77 14.96 -19.28
C ILE A 28 27.46 14.22 -19.00
N LEU A 29 26.88 13.55 -20.01
CA LEU A 29 25.65 12.78 -19.84
C LEU A 29 25.85 11.63 -18.84
N ASN A 30 26.95 10.88 -18.94
CA ASN A 30 27.30 9.82 -17.98
C ASN A 30 27.52 10.35 -16.56
N LEU A 31 28.11 11.55 -16.41
CA LEU A 31 28.30 12.20 -15.11
C LEU A 31 26.97 12.68 -14.49
N ILE A 32 26.02 13.08 -15.33
CA ILE A 32 24.67 13.46 -14.90
C ILE A 32 23.87 12.22 -14.49
N ASP A 33 23.93 11.15 -15.28
CA ASP A 33 23.23 9.89 -15.00
C ASP A 33 23.73 9.26 -13.69
N SER A 34 25.06 9.22 -13.49
CA SER A 34 25.64 8.73 -12.24
C SER A 34 25.24 9.56 -11.01
N ARG A 35 24.93 10.86 -11.15
CA ARG A 35 24.37 11.67 -10.05
C ARG A 35 22.90 11.39 -9.76
N ASN A 36 22.10 11.13 -10.80
CA ASN A 36 20.70 10.71 -10.62
C ASN A 36 20.63 9.34 -9.95
N ASP A 37 21.45 8.39 -10.40
CA ASP A 37 21.54 7.06 -9.81
C ASP A 37 22.02 7.12 -8.35
N TYR A 38 23.02 7.96 -8.05
CA TYR A 38 23.50 8.12 -6.68
C TYR A 38 22.44 8.75 -5.77
N ARG A 39 21.71 9.77 -6.24
CA ARG A 39 20.58 10.34 -5.48
C ARG A 39 19.49 9.29 -5.20
N GLN A 40 19.15 8.48 -6.21
CA GLN A 40 18.18 7.40 -6.06
C GLN A 40 18.67 6.34 -5.07
N SER A 41 19.97 6.00 -5.09
CA SER A 41 20.57 5.05 -4.16
C SER A 41 20.56 5.55 -2.70
N VAL A 42 20.74 6.86 -2.48
CA VAL A 42 20.67 7.46 -1.15
C VAL A 42 19.23 7.52 -0.64
N ILE A 43 18.26 7.85 -1.51
CA ILE A 43 16.83 7.77 -1.16
C ILE A 43 16.45 6.34 -0.78
N SER A 44 16.89 5.34 -1.54
CA SER A 44 16.67 3.93 -1.21
C SER A 44 17.26 3.55 0.15
N ARG A 45 18.50 3.98 0.46
CA ARG A 45 19.10 3.72 1.78
C ARG A 45 18.35 4.37 2.94
N ILE A 46 17.75 5.53 2.73
CA ILE A 46 16.90 6.19 3.74
C ILE A 46 15.58 5.42 3.90
N GLN A 47 14.99 4.97 2.80
CA GLN A 47 13.80 4.12 2.78
C GLN A 47 14.04 2.78 3.49
N ASP A 48 15.21 2.18 3.31
CA ASP A 48 15.58 0.94 4.00
C ASP A 48 15.69 1.13 5.52
N GLY A 49 16.03 2.32 5.99
CA GLY A 49 16.19 2.64 7.42
C GLY A 49 14.95 3.23 8.11
N THR A 50 13.96 3.77 7.37
CA THR A 50 12.78 4.46 7.94
C THR A 50 11.45 3.93 7.40
N SER A 51 11.49 3.00 6.45
CA SER A 51 10.37 2.51 5.62
C SER A 51 10.06 3.37 4.40
N GLY A 52 9.58 2.70 3.36
CA GLY A 52 9.29 3.29 2.06
C GLY A 52 8.02 4.15 2.05
N GLN A 53 7.44 4.25 0.87
CA GLN A 53 6.13 4.87 0.68
C GLN A 53 5.02 4.00 1.28
N GLN A 54 4.05 4.63 1.94
CA GLN A 54 2.96 3.92 2.62
C GLN A 54 1.63 4.09 1.89
N THR A 55 0.99 2.97 1.60
CA THR A 55 -0.42 2.87 1.23
C THR A 55 -1.12 2.01 2.26
N VAL A 56 -2.11 2.57 2.94
CA VAL A 56 -2.93 1.86 3.94
C VAL A 56 -4.26 1.48 3.32
N ILE A 57 -4.63 0.22 3.45
CA ILE A 57 -5.88 -0.35 2.93
C ILE A 57 -6.60 -1.05 4.07
N GLY A 58 -7.75 -0.53 4.48
CA GLY A 58 -8.59 -1.19 5.47
C GLY A 58 -9.24 -0.26 6.49
N PRO A 59 -9.90 -0.84 7.50
CA PRO A 59 -9.98 -2.29 7.75
C PRO A 59 -10.92 -3.03 6.79
N ILE A 60 -10.61 -4.29 6.50
CA ILE A 60 -11.44 -5.22 5.72
C ILE A 60 -11.62 -6.50 6.53
N ILE A 61 -12.81 -7.09 6.54
CA ILE A 61 -13.02 -8.41 7.18
C ILE A 61 -12.82 -9.50 6.14
N ALA A 62 -11.96 -10.47 6.45
CA ALA A 62 -11.77 -11.67 5.66
C ALA A 62 -12.46 -12.86 6.35
N ILE A 63 -13.30 -13.55 5.60
CA ILE A 63 -14.06 -14.71 6.05
C ILE A 63 -13.58 -15.92 5.22
N PRO A 64 -12.66 -16.75 5.75
CA PRO A 64 -12.27 -17.97 5.08
C PRO A 64 -13.43 -18.99 5.11
N TYR A 65 -13.63 -19.71 4.02
CA TYR A 65 -14.61 -20.78 3.94
C TYR A 65 -14.15 -21.90 3.00
N THR A 66 -14.48 -23.14 3.37
CA THR A 66 -14.21 -24.34 2.58
C THR A 66 -15.50 -24.81 1.94
N LEU A 67 -15.49 -24.95 0.62
CA LEU A 67 -16.59 -25.54 -0.15
C LEU A 67 -16.36 -27.03 -0.34
N TYR A 68 -17.38 -27.83 -0.03
CA TYR A 68 -17.40 -29.26 -0.33
C TYR A 68 -18.22 -29.49 -1.59
N GLN A 69 -17.57 -29.89 -2.67
CA GLN A 69 -18.22 -30.24 -3.92
C GLN A 69 -18.10 -31.74 -4.17
N LYS A 70 -19.19 -32.32 -4.68
CA LYS A 70 -19.22 -33.72 -5.12
C LYS A 70 -18.89 -33.74 -6.61
N GLU A 71 -17.68 -34.19 -6.93
CA GLU A 71 -17.29 -34.43 -8.32
C GLU A 71 -17.46 -35.92 -8.62
N LYS A 72 -17.95 -36.25 -9.82
CA LYS A 72 -17.92 -37.62 -10.33
C LYS A 72 -16.64 -37.78 -11.14
N ASP A 73 -15.83 -38.75 -10.73
CA ASP A 73 -14.68 -39.20 -11.52
C ASP A 73 -15.16 -39.90 -12.81
N ASP A 74 -14.27 -40.09 -13.80
CA ASP A 74 -14.56 -40.77 -15.08
C ASP A 74 -15.12 -42.19 -14.90
N LYS A 75 -14.95 -42.78 -13.71
CA LYS A 75 -15.48 -44.08 -13.29
C LYS A 75 -16.82 -44.03 -12.55
N GLY A 76 -17.46 -42.85 -12.46
CA GLY A 76 -18.75 -42.66 -11.80
C GLY A 76 -18.73 -42.65 -10.26
N VAL A 77 -17.54 -42.76 -9.64
CA VAL A 77 -17.36 -42.67 -8.18
C VAL A 77 -17.47 -41.21 -7.76
N THR A 78 -18.33 -40.94 -6.77
CA THR A 78 -18.49 -39.59 -6.21
C THR A 78 -17.35 -39.31 -5.23
N LYS A 79 -16.45 -38.39 -5.59
CA LYS A 79 -15.38 -37.91 -4.71
C LYS A 79 -15.77 -36.54 -4.17
N THR A 80 -15.61 -36.37 -2.86
CA THR A 80 -15.78 -35.05 -2.22
C THR A 80 -14.47 -34.29 -2.35
N VAL A 81 -14.48 -33.18 -3.07
CA VAL A 81 -13.36 -32.25 -3.20
C VAL A 81 -13.62 -31.05 -2.28
N SER A 82 -12.57 -30.62 -1.57
CA SER A 82 -12.59 -29.40 -0.75
C SER A 82 -11.87 -28.27 -1.49
N ILE A 83 -12.48 -27.08 -1.50
CA ILE A 83 -11.92 -25.88 -2.13
C ILE A 83 -11.96 -24.75 -1.12
N ASP A 84 -10.78 -24.25 -0.72
CA ASP A 84 -10.66 -23.14 0.20
C ASP A 84 -10.77 -21.80 -0.54
N ARG A 85 -11.58 -20.90 0.00
CA ARG A 85 -11.80 -19.55 -0.52
C ARG A 85 -11.90 -18.55 0.62
N THR A 86 -11.77 -17.27 0.27
CA THR A 86 -11.92 -16.16 1.23
C THR A 86 -12.89 -15.15 0.67
N HIS A 87 -13.91 -14.81 1.47
CA HIS A 87 -14.82 -13.72 1.17
C HIS A 87 -14.35 -12.45 1.91
N TYR A 88 -14.29 -11.32 1.20
CA TYR A 88 -13.88 -10.04 1.77
C TYR A 88 -15.08 -9.13 1.93
N VAL A 89 -15.27 -8.60 3.14
CA VAL A 89 -16.34 -7.67 3.48
C VAL A 89 -15.76 -6.31 3.79
N LEU A 90 -16.28 -5.31 3.09
CA LEU A 90 -15.89 -3.91 3.22
C LEU A 90 -16.79 -3.19 4.24
N PRO A 91 -16.31 -2.13 4.91
CA PRO A 91 -17.14 -1.36 5.81
C PRO A 91 -18.20 -0.55 5.06
N SER A 92 -19.37 -0.33 5.65
CA SER A 92 -20.38 0.56 5.05
C SER A 92 -19.98 2.03 5.23
N LYS A 93 -19.39 2.36 6.38
CA LYS A 93 -18.85 3.69 6.68
C LYS A 93 -17.41 3.59 7.14
N LEU A 94 -16.57 4.43 6.59
CA LEU A 94 -15.17 4.60 6.98
C LEU A 94 -14.87 6.09 7.17
N SER A 95 -14.32 6.43 8.32
CA SER A 95 -13.79 7.75 8.62
C SER A 95 -12.36 7.60 9.08
N VAL A 96 -11.47 8.37 8.47
CA VAL A 96 -10.04 8.37 8.78
C VAL A 96 -9.63 9.79 9.10
N ASP A 97 -9.26 10.03 10.34
CA ASP A 97 -8.68 11.29 10.82
C ASP A 97 -7.19 11.08 11.04
N GLY A 98 -6.36 11.85 10.34
CA GLY A 98 -4.91 11.69 10.40
C GLY A 98 -4.17 12.98 10.72
N HIS A 99 -3.16 12.86 11.58
CA HIS A 99 -2.15 13.88 11.76
C HIS A 99 -0.83 13.41 11.13
N VAL A 100 -0.20 14.25 10.32
CA VAL A 100 1.07 13.94 9.64
C VAL A 100 2.10 15.01 9.99
N ASN A 101 3.15 14.60 10.67
CA ASN A 101 4.31 15.42 10.96
C ASN A 101 5.48 15.00 10.07
N VAL A 102 6.04 15.97 9.35
CA VAL A 102 7.13 15.73 8.42
C VAL A 102 8.40 16.39 8.91
N GLU A 103 9.48 15.63 8.87
CA GLU A 103 10.80 16.04 9.31
C GLU A 103 11.85 15.73 8.24
N PRO A 104 12.80 16.65 8.01
CA PRO A 104 13.93 16.38 7.13
C PRO A 104 14.90 15.41 7.80
N ARG A 105 15.14 14.25 7.19
CA ARG A 105 16.17 13.30 7.62
C ARG A 105 17.41 13.42 6.74
N LYS A 106 18.55 13.74 7.36
CA LYS A 106 19.85 13.86 6.68
C LYS A 106 20.60 12.54 6.70
N VAL A 107 21.17 12.16 5.57
CA VAL A 107 22.16 11.09 5.44
C VAL A 107 23.34 11.64 4.62
N GLY A 108 24.46 11.88 5.30
CA GLY A 108 25.62 12.56 4.71
C GLY A 108 25.27 13.97 4.25
N ILE A 109 25.50 14.27 2.97
CA ILE A 109 25.17 15.57 2.35
C ILE A 109 23.75 15.63 1.76
N TYR A 110 23.00 14.52 1.83
CA TYR A 110 21.66 14.41 1.26
C TYR A 110 20.60 14.54 2.36
N GLN A 111 19.47 15.12 1.99
CA GLN A 111 18.27 15.15 2.83
C GLN A 111 17.11 14.49 2.09
N ALA A 112 16.31 13.72 2.81
CA ALA A 112 15.01 13.26 2.37
C ALA A 112 13.96 13.65 3.41
N GLN A 113 12.72 13.83 2.96
CA GLN A 113 11.60 14.06 3.85
C GLN A 113 11.08 12.72 4.36
N VAL A 114 11.06 12.54 5.67
CA VAL A 114 10.39 11.43 6.35
C VAL A 114 9.18 11.97 7.09
N TYR A 115 8.17 11.15 7.28
CA TYR A 115 7.00 11.54 8.04
C TYR A 115 6.69 10.51 9.12
N GLN A 116 6.07 11.01 10.18
CA GLN A 116 5.37 10.22 11.18
C GLN A 116 3.90 10.64 11.12
N SER A 117 3.02 9.66 11.12
CA SER A 117 1.59 9.88 11.05
C SER A 117 0.86 9.05 12.09
N GLU A 118 -0.16 9.64 12.67
CA GLU A 118 -1.13 8.95 13.51
C GLU A 118 -2.48 9.01 12.82
N LEU A 119 -3.00 7.84 12.42
CA LEU A 119 -4.23 7.69 11.66
C LEU A 119 -5.28 7.01 12.53
N ALA A 120 -6.32 7.74 12.93
CA ALA A 120 -7.48 7.22 13.65
C ALA A 120 -8.53 6.75 12.65
N PHE A 121 -8.85 5.45 12.69
CA PHE A 121 -9.85 4.80 11.86
C PHE A 121 -11.11 4.56 12.69
N LYS A 122 -12.26 4.99 12.17
CA LYS A 122 -13.58 4.76 12.76
C LYS A 122 -14.56 4.33 11.68
N GLY A 123 -15.45 3.40 12.01
CA GLY A 123 -16.45 3.00 11.04
C GLY A 123 -17.37 1.89 11.52
N VAL A 124 -18.14 1.38 10.57
CA VAL A 124 -19.15 0.35 10.82
C VAL A 124 -19.16 -0.65 9.67
N PHE A 125 -19.23 -1.94 10.00
CA PHE A 125 -19.57 -3.01 9.07
C PHE A 125 -21.07 -3.33 9.18
N MET A 126 -21.70 -3.67 8.06
CA MET A 126 -23.03 -4.25 8.09
C MET A 126 -23.00 -5.61 8.84
N PRO A 127 -24.14 -6.05 9.42
CA PRO A 127 -24.21 -7.34 10.10
C PRO A 127 -23.70 -8.47 9.20
N LEU A 128 -22.77 -9.25 9.72
CA LEU A 128 -22.23 -10.42 9.02
C LEU A 128 -23.17 -11.59 9.23
N LYS A 129 -23.62 -12.21 8.14
CA LYS A 129 -24.45 -13.41 8.18
C LYS A 129 -23.84 -14.52 7.35
N ALA A 130 -23.43 -15.59 8.01
CA ALA A 130 -23.04 -16.82 7.34
C ALA A 130 -24.23 -17.37 6.53
N ALA A 131 -23.98 -17.80 5.29
CA ALA A 131 -25.00 -18.46 4.50
C ALA A 131 -25.25 -19.85 5.10
N ASN A 132 -26.50 -20.19 5.36
CA ASN A 132 -26.86 -21.51 5.85
C ASN A 132 -26.81 -22.51 4.68
N ASN A 133 -25.66 -23.12 4.47
CA ASN A 133 -25.44 -24.10 3.42
C ASN A 133 -24.56 -25.24 3.94
N SER A 134 -25.08 -26.46 3.92
CA SER A 134 -24.39 -27.67 4.39
C SER A 134 -23.12 -28.01 3.61
N SER A 135 -22.93 -27.43 2.43
CA SER A 135 -21.73 -27.61 1.60
C SER A 135 -20.63 -26.61 1.92
N ILE A 136 -20.83 -25.71 2.89
CA ILE A 136 -19.90 -24.64 3.25
C ILE A 136 -19.52 -24.78 4.72
N SER A 137 -18.23 -24.88 4.99
CA SER A 137 -17.69 -24.72 6.35
C SER A 137 -16.98 -23.37 6.45
N TYR A 138 -17.42 -22.53 7.40
CA TYR A 138 -16.78 -21.24 7.65
C TYR A 138 -15.62 -21.42 8.63
N GLY A 139 -14.47 -20.83 8.32
CA GLY A 139 -13.36 -20.69 9.24
C GLY A 139 -13.52 -19.47 10.15
N VAL A 140 -12.49 -19.22 10.96
CA VAL A 140 -12.46 -18.06 11.87
C VAL A 140 -12.26 -16.78 11.06
N PRO A 141 -13.20 -15.81 11.12
CA PRO A 141 -13.05 -14.56 10.43
C PRO A 141 -12.02 -13.65 11.13
N TYR A 142 -11.35 -12.80 10.38
CA TYR A 142 -10.33 -11.89 10.89
C TYR A 142 -10.39 -10.53 10.17
N ALA A 143 -10.10 -9.45 10.89
CA ALA A 143 -9.94 -8.12 10.32
C ALA A 143 -8.52 -7.94 9.79
N ILE A 144 -8.36 -7.32 8.63
CA ILE A 144 -7.08 -7.03 7.98
C ILE A 144 -6.95 -5.53 7.79
N VAL A 145 -5.78 -4.99 8.11
CA VAL A 145 -5.31 -3.70 7.62
C VAL A 145 -4.05 -3.97 6.81
N ALA A 146 -4.13 -3.84 5.49
CA ALA A 146 -3.01 -4.06 4.60
C ALA A 146 -2.19 -2.77 4.43
N LEU A 147 -0.88 -2.92 4.37
CA LEU A 147 0.08 -1.83 4.20
C LEU A 147 1.01 -2.16 3.04
N SER A 148 1.53 -1.16 2.33
CA SER A 148 2.58 -1.40 1.34
C SER A 148 3.91 -1.82 1.98
N ASP A 149 4.24 -1.31 3.16
CA ASP A 149 5.47 -1.65 3.89
C ASP A 149 5.23 -1.70 5.41
N SER A 150 5.10 -2.92 5.95
CA SER A 150 4.77 -3.15 7.37
C SER A 150 5.87 -2.69 8.33
N ARG A 151 7.11 -2.46 7.86
CA ARG A 151 8.20 -1.89 8.68
C ARG A 151 7.89 -0.48 9.17
N GLY A 152 6.94 0.20 8.51
CA GLY A 152 6.49 1.54 8.87
C GLY A 152 5.64 1.57 10.13
N ILE A 153 5.16 0.42 10.63
CA ILE A 153 4.32 0.36 11.83
C ILE A 153 5.20 0.63 13.05
N THR A 154 5.03 1.79 13.67
CA THR A 154 5.79 2.17 14.87
C THR A 154 5.18 1.60 16.14
N ARG A 155 3.87 1.36 16.14
CA ARG A 155 3.12 0.74 17.24
C ARG A 155 2.04 -0.17 16.70
N VAL A 156 2.01 -1.41 17.19
CA VAL A 156 0.92 -2.35 16.91
C VAL A 156 -0.31 -1.91 17.69
N PRO A 157 -1.43 -1.58 17.02
CA PRO A 157 -2.61 -1.08 17.71
C PRO A 157 -3.50 -2.20 18.26
N GLU A 158 -4.47 -1.79 19.07
CA GLU A 158 -5.63 -2.61 19.39
C GLU A 158 -6.83 -2.08 18.60
N ILE A 159 -7.70 -2.97 18.14
CA ILE A 159 -8.98 -2.63 17.53
C ILE A 159 -10.11 -2.86 18.53
N GLN A 160 -10.86 -1.80 18.79
CA GLN A 160 -12.13 -1.91 19.49
C GLN A 160 -13.19 -2.34 18.48
N MET A 161 -13.73 -3.54 18.64
CA MET A 161 -14.75 -4.11 17.76
C MET A 161 -15.86 -4.72 18.60
N ASP A 162 -17.09 -4.27 18.40
CA ASP A 162 -18.26 -4.74 19.16
C ASP A 162 -18.04 -4.70 20.70
N LYS A 163 -17.50 -3.58 21.19
CA LYS A 163 -17.16 -3.33 22.61
C LYS A 163 -16.08 -4.26 23.18
N LYS A 164 -15.36 -5.02 22.35
CA LYS A 164 -14.21 -5.84 22.74
C LYS A 164 -12.93 -5.26 22.17
N SER A 165 -11.88 -5.23 22.98
CA SER A 165 -10.52 -4.92 22.51
C SER A 165 -9.89 -6.18 21.94
N LEU A 166 -9.48 -6.13 20.68
CA LEU A 166 -8.73 -7.20 20.01
C LEU A 166 -7.35 -6.66 19.66
N LEU A 167 -6.31 -7.44 19.94
CA LEU A 167 -4.94 -7.07 19.60
C LEU A 167 -4.69 -7.36 18.12
N PHE A 168 -4.07 -6.41 17.41
CA PHE A 168 -3.53 -6.71 16.08
C PHE A 168 -2.25 -7.54 16.20
N GLU A 169 -2.09 -8.49 15.29
CA GLU A 169 -0.88 -9.26 15.09
C GLU A 169 -0.21 -8.87 13.78
N ALA A 170 1.11 -9.03 13.71
CA ALA A 170 1.87 -8.77 12.50
C ALA A 170 1.51 -9.77 11.39
N GLY A 171 1.43 -9.28 10.15
CA GLY A 171 1.01 -10.07 9.00
C GLY A 171 -0.50 -9.94 8.72
N THR A 172 -0.92 -10.35 7.54
CA THR A 172 -2.29 -10.17 7.03
C THR A 172 -3.13 -11.44 7.09
N ASN A 173 -2.50 -12.60 7.37
CA ASN A 173 -3.09 -13.93 7.24
C ASN A 173 -3.78 -14.19 5.88
N SER A 174 -3.39 -13.47 4.82
CA SER A 174 -4.02 -13.51 3.50
C SER A 174 -2.97 -13.63 2.40
N SER A 175 -3.23 -14.45 1.39
CA SER A 175 -2.37 -14.55 0.20
C SER A 175 -2.49 -13.34 -0.74
N LYS A 176 -3.58 -12.57 -0.63
CA LYS A 176 -3.85 -11.41 -1.49
C LYS A 176 -3.15 -10.14 -1.02
N PHE A 177 -2.96 -10.01 0.29
CA PHE A 177 -2.30 -8.87 0.92
C PHE A 177 -1.00 -9.35 1.54
N SER A 178 0.16 -8.98 0.99
CA SER A 178 1.45 -9.53 1.44
C SER A 178 1.98 -8.91 2.74
N GLN A 179 1.54 -7.71 3.08
CA GLN A 179 2.08 -6.88 4.16
C GLN A 179 0.93 -6.18 4.89
N GLY A 180 1.01 -6.12 6.22
CA GLY A 180 -0.01 -5.49 7.05
C GLY A 180 -0.12 -6.11 8.45
N ILE A 181 -1.27 -5.91 9.07
CA ILE A 181 -1.65 -6.43 10.38
C ILE A 181 -3.04 -7.06 10.29
N HIS A 182 -3.32 -8.01 11.19
CA HIS A 182 -4.62 -8.66 11.28
C HIS A 182 -5.05 -8.88 12.72
N ALA A 183 -6.35 -8.96 12.97
CA ALA A 183 -6.91 -9.28 14.29
C ALA A 183 -7.98 -10.36 14.14
N MET A 184 -7.85 -11.45 14.90
CA MET A 184 -8.85 -12.52 14.91
C MET A 184 -10.15 -12.03 15.53
N LEU A 185 -11.27 -12.25 14.84
CA LEU A 185 -12.59 -11.84 15.34
C LEU A 185 -13.16 -12.92 16.26
N PRO A 186 -13.98 -12.55 17.26
CA PRO A 186 -14.57 -13.51 18.18
C PRO A 186 -15.51 -14.48 17.46
N GLU A 187 -15.57 -15.71 17.98
CA GLU A 187 -16.52 -16.72 17.51
C GLU A 187 -17.97 -16.19 17.60
N GLY A 188 -18.79 -16.52 16.61
CA GLY A 188 -20.19 -16.10 16.54
C GLY A 188 -20.43 -14.75 15.87
N ILE A 189 -19.40 -13.99 15.49
CA ILE A 189 -19.57 -12.70 14.80
C ILE A 189 -20.32 -12.82 13.45
N LEU A 190 -20.26 -13.99 12.82
CA LEU A 190 -20.97 -14.32 11.57
C LEU A 190 -22.47 -14.62 11.75
N ASN A 191 -22.97 -14.62 12.98
CA ASN A 191 -24.39 -14.83 13.29
C ASN A 191 -25.04 -13.55 13.85
N GLY A 192 -24.32 -12.42 13.81
CA GLY A 192 -24.80 -11.14 14.30
C GLY A 192 -25.92 -10.57 13.43
N SER A 193 -26.90 -9.93 14.07
CA SER A 193 -27.92 -9.14 13.38
C SER A 193 -27.68 -7.63 13.52
N GLU A 194 -26.69 -7.23 14.31
CA GLU A 194 -26.36 -5.84 14.59
C GLU A 194 -25.13 -5.37 13.78
N PRO A 195 -25.07 -4.08 13.41
CA PRO A 195 -23.89 -3.51 12.78
C PRO A 195 -22.68 -3.55 13.71
N ILE A 196 -21.50 -3.86 13.15
CA ILE A 196 -20.27 -4.02 13.93
C ILE A 196 -19.47 -2.72 13.82
N GLY A 197 -19.49 -1.91 14.89
CA GLY A 197 -18.64 -0.73 15.00
C GLY A 197 -17.18 -1.11 15.21
N PHE A 198 -16.26 -0.36 14.61
CA PHE A 198 -14.83 -0.49 14.84
C PHE A 198 -14.15 0.86 15.08
N GLU A 199 -13.11 0.85 15.91
CA GLU A 199 -12.23 1.99 16.15
C GLU A 199 -10.80 1.51 16.46
N PHE A 200 -9.80 2.11 15.82
CA PHE A 200 -8.38 1.92 16.15
C PHE A 200 -7.53 3.10 15.66
N THR A 201 -6.35 3.26 16.25
CA THR A 201 -5.38 4.28 15.84
C THR A 201 -4.09 3.63 15.39
N LEU A 202 -3.69 3.88 14.15
CA LEU A 202 -2.49 3.31 13.54
C LEU A 202 -1.39 4.38 13.46
N ALA A 203 -0.31 4.15 14.18
CA ALA A 203 0.90 4.98 14.10
C ALA A 203 1.85 4.42 13.04
N LEU A 204 2.19 5.27 12.07
CA LEU A 204 3.03 4.91 10.93
C LEU A 204 4.16 5.90 10.73
N GLN A 205 5.27 5.38 10.22
CA GLN A 205 6.34 6.17 9.65
C GLN A 205 6.62 5.73 8.21
N GLY A 206 7.07 6.67 7.41
CA GLY A 206 7.42 6.39 6.02
C GLY A 206 8.15 7.56 5.39
N SER A 207 8.36 7.44 4.08
CA SER A 207 9.01 8.47 3.28
C SER A 207 8.34 8.62 1.92
N GLY A 208 8.37 9.83 1.37
CA GLY A 208 7.69 10.13 0.11
C GLY A 208 6.19 10.36 0.30
N HIS A 209 5.35 9.39 -0.09
CA HIS A 209 3.89 9.55 -0.06
C HIS A 209 3.22 8.71 1.04
N LEU A 210 2.09 9.22 1.52
CA LEU A 210 1.14 8.53 2.37
C LEU A 210 -0.21 8.50 1.63
N ALA A 211 -0.73 7.31 1.37
CA ALA A 211 -2.03 7.11 0.76
C ALA A 211 -2.92 6.26 1.68
N VAL A 212 -4.21 6.59 1.74
CA VAL A 212 -5.23 5.81 2.44
C VAL A 212 -6.31 5.46 1.44
N MET A 213 -6.59 4.16 1.27
CA MET A 213 -7.60 3.68 0.34
C MET A 213 -9.00 3.77 0.97
N PRO A 214 -9.95 4.52 0.37
CA PRO A 214 -11.32 4.63 0.85
C PRO A 214 -12.10 3.35 0.54
N VAL A 215 -11.92 2.30 1.36
CA VAL A 215 -12.53 0.99 1.13
C VAL A 215 -14.01 0.91 1.52
N GLY A 216 -14.54 1.91 2.24
CA GLY A 216 -15.93 1.89 2.67
C GLY A 216 -16.89 2.45 1.63
N GLU A 217 -18.14 1.96 1.62
CA GLU A 217 -19.19 2.46 0.71
C GLU A 217 -19.32 3.99 0.80
N THR A 218 -19.28 4.53 2.02
CA THR A 218 -19.04 5.96 2.28
C THR A 218 -17.74 6.11 3.06
N SER A 219 -16.77 6.80 2.46
CA SER A 219 -15.46 7.04 3.07
C SER A 219 -15.19 8.53 3.21
N THR A 220 -14.71 8.95 4.39
CA THR A 220 -14.28 10.31 4.68
C THR A 220 -12.84 10.29 5.15
N LEU A 221 -12.01 11.18 4.61
CA LEU A 221 -10.60 11.31 4.95
C LEU A 221 -10.32 12.77 5.33
N SER A 222 -9.83 12.97 6.54
CA SER A 222 -9.39 14.25 7.06
C SER A 222 -7.91 14.12 7.42
N LEU A 223 -7.05 14.93 6.78
CA LEU A 223 -5.62 14.89 7.00
C LEU A 223 -5.11 16.28 7.34
N ASN A 224 -4.48 16.41 8.50
CA ASN A 224 -3.85 17.64 8.98
C ASN A 224 -2.35 17.42 9.13
N GLY A 225 -1.52 18.38 8.75
CA GLY A 225 -0.08 18.24 8.89
C GLY A 225 0.70 19.51 8.61
N ASN A 226 1.99 19.49 8.96
CA ASN A 226 2.92 20.61 8.77
C ASN A 226 3.57 20.61 7.36
N TRP A 227 3.03 19.83 6.42
CA TRP A 227 3.62 19.69 5.09
C TRP A 227 3.32 20.93 4.22
N PRO A 228 4.35 21.61 3.69
CA PRO A 228 4.16 22.91 3.01
C PRO A 228 3.50 22.81 1.63
N HIS A 229 3.55 21.65 0.96
CA HIS A 229 2.98 21.46 -0.39
C HIS A 229 2.26 20.12 -0.55
N PRO A 230 1.10 19.92 0.10
CA PRO A 230 0.42 18.63 0.10
C PRO A 230 -0.19 18.39 -1.28
N ASN A 231 0.31 17.40 -2.00
CA ASN A 231 -0.29 16.96 -3.25
C ASN A 231 -1.22 15.78 -2.96
N PHE A 232 -2.52 16.03 -3.09
CA PHE A 232 -3.55 14.99 -2.95
C PHE A 232 -3.78 14.35 -4.32
N LEU A 233 -3.42 13.08 -4.44
CA LEU A 233 -3.72 12.26 -5.61
C LEU A 233 -4.94 11.38 -5.29
N GLY A 234 -6.13 11.79 -5.74
CA GLY A 234 -7.37 11.03 -5.54
C GLY A 234 -8.53 11.60 -6.36
N SER A 235 -9.35 10.72 -6.96
CA SER A 235 -10.44 11.11 -7.86
C SER A 235 -11.75 11.55 -7.17
N SER A 236 -11.80 11.65 -5.83
CA SER A 236 -13.04 12.07 -5.13
C SER A 236 -12.89 12.63 -3.70
N CYS A 237 -11.77 13.28 -3.33
CA CYS A 237 -11.69 13.99 -2.05
C CYS A 237 -12.16 15.46 -2.19
N GLN A 238 -13.24 15.85 -1.52
CA GLN A 238 -13.59 17.26 -1.31
C GLN A 238 -12.65 17.85 -0.25
N SER A 239 -11.79 18.79 -0.67
CA SER A 239 -10.94 19.55 0.23
C SER A 239 -11.76 20.51 1.08
N ARG A 240 -11.65 20.41 2.41
CA ARG A 240 -11.98 21.50 3.34
C ARG A 240 -10.76 21.76 4.21
N GLY A 241 -9.90 22.66 3.76
CA GLY A 241 -8.83 23.25 4.57
C GLY A 241 -9.29 24.54 5.23
N LYS A 242 -8.95 24.72 6.50
CA LYS A 242 -8.79 26.02 7.15
C LYS A 242 -7.38 26.10 7.69
#